data_AF-A0A1W1GUN3-F1
#
_entry.id   AF-A0A1W1GUN3-F1
#
_cell.length_a   1.000
_cell.length_b   1.000
_cell.length_c   1.000
_cell.angle_alpha   90.00
_cell.angle_beta   90.00
_cell.angle_gamma   90.00
#
_symmetry.space_group_name_H-M   'P 1'
#
loop_
_entity.id
_entity.type
_entity.pdbx_description
1 polymer ?
#
loop_
_entity_poly.entity_id
_entity_poly.type
_entity_poly.pdbx_seq_one_letter_code
_entity_poly.pdbx_strand_id
1 'polypeptide(L)'
;MSVERFHAVVGSNRAFAQAVSQFEQDAARQPEAQDLTGLYRSAVTAALDGNTDVVSFACGYSLCLGEIRSRSEDGFSAWARSFGKGNTPPVYAFATAEYTLGRNLHSGRFVFSTDPAANGITTQ
;
A
#
# COMPACT_ATOMS: atom_id res chain seq x y z
N MET A 1 8.13 8.50 7.90
CA MET A 1 9.13 7.73 7.13
C MET A 1 9.85 8.68 6.19
N SER A 2 11.18 8.63 6.03
CA SER A 2 11.87 9.46 5.03
C SER A 2 11.65 8.92 3.60
N VAL A 3 11.78 9.78 2.60
CA VAL A 3 11.66 9.44 1.17
C VAL A 3 12.67 8.36 0.77
N GLU A 4 13.92 8.49 1.23
CA GLU A 4 14.96 7.49 0.99
C GLU A 4 14.57 6.10 1.54
N ARG A 5 14.00 6.07 2.76
CA ARG A 5 13.56 4.82 3.38
C ARG A 5 12.35 4.22 2.66
N PHE A 6 11.45 5.06 2.15
CA PHE A 6 10.37 4.62 1.28
C PHE A 6 10.94 3.91 0.05
N HIS A 7 11.77 4.60 -0.75
CA HIS A 7 12.35 4.04 -1.96
C HIS A 7 13.17 2.78 -1.71
N ALA A 8 13.94 2.72 -0.61
CA ALA A 8 14.70 1.53 -0.23
C ALA A 8 13.79 0.32 0.04
N VAL A 9 12.62 0.53 0.64
CA VAL A 9 11.65 -0.54 0.92
C VAL A 9 10.89 -0.91 -0.35
N VAL A 10 10.24 0.03 -1.01
CA VAL A 10 9.36 -0.28 -2.15
C VAL A 10 10.15 -0.73 -3.38
N GLY A 11 11.35 -0.20 -3.59
CA GLY A 11 12.21 -0.50 -4.74
C GLY A 11 12.89 -1.87 -4.71
N SER A 12 12.81 -2.60 -3.60
CA SER A 12 13.44 -3.91 -3.43
C SER A 12 12.41 -4.97 -3.08
N ASN A 13 12.28 -6.00 -3.93
CA ASN A 13 11.36 -7.13 -3.67
C ASN A 13 11.62 -7.78 -2.31
N ARG A 14 12.90 -7.93 -1.93
CA ARG A 14 13.27 -8.53 -0.65
C ARG A 14 12.90 -7.62 0.52
N ALA A 15 13.26 -6.34 0.45
CA ALA A 15 12.98 -5.40 1.54
C ALA A 15 11.47 -5.21 1.73
N PHE A 16 10.73 -5.14 0.62
CA PHE A 16 9.27 -5.04 0.63
C PHE A 16 8.62 -6.27 1.27
N ALA A 17 8.97 -7.49 0.83
CA ALA A 17 8.43 -8.71 1.41
C ALA A 17 8.75 -8.85 2.91
N GLN A 18 9.95 -8.42 3.33
CA GLN A 18 10.32 -8.38 4.74
C GLN A 18 9.46 -7.37 5.53
N ALA A 19 9.19 -6.19 4.97
CA ALA A 19 8.33 -5.19 5.60
C ALA A 19 6.88 -5.69 5.75
N VAL A 20 6.33 -6.33 4.71
CA VAL A 20 5.00 -6.97 4.78
C VAL A 20 4.97 -8.00 5.91
N SER A 21 5.94 -8.92 5.93
CA SER A 21 5.99 -9.98 6.95
C SER A 21 6.13 -9.42 8.38
N GLN A 22 6.88 -8.33 8.56
CA GLN A 22 6.97 -7.67 9.87
C GLN A 22 5.62 -7.08 10.29
N PHE A 23 4.90 -6.43 9.38
CA PHE A 23 3.60 -5.85 9.69
C PHE A 23 2.55 -6.92 9.97
N GLU A 24 2.59 -8.05 9.27
CA GLU A 24 1.75 -9.22 9.57
C GLU A 24 2.03 -9.78 10.96
N GLN A 25 3.31 -9.84 11.37
CA GLN A 25 3.68 -10.26 12.73
C GLN A 25 3.22 -9.26 13.80
N ASP A 26 3.30 -7.96 13.51
CA ASP A 26 2.82 -6.91 14.42
C ASP A 26 1.30 -7.02 14.58
N ALA A 27 0.56 -7.15 13.47
CA ALA A 27 -0.88 -7.36 13.46
C ALA A 27 -1.30 -8.63 14.22
N ALA A 28 -0.55 -9.72 14.12
CA ALA A 28 -0.82 -10.94 14.87
C ALA A 28 -0.63 -10.79 16.40
N ARG A 29 0.09 -9.76 16.84
CA ARG A 29 0.40 -9.50 18.26
C ARG A 29 -0.38 -8.32 18.84
N GLN A 30 -1.03 -7.52 18.00
CA GLN A 30 -1.68 -6.26 18.37
C GLN A 30 -3.07 -6.19 17.72
N PRO A 31 -4.15 -6.34 18.52
CA PRO A 31 -5.52 -6.28 18.01
C PRO A 31 -5.81 -5.03 17.19
N GLU A 32 -5.25 -3.88 17.57
CA GLU A 32 -5.44 -2.62 16.86
C GLU A 32 -4.87 -2.66 15.42
N ALA A 33 -3.69 -3.27 15.25
CA ALA A 33 -3.07 -3.44 13.94
C ALA A 33 -3.81 -4.49 13.09
N GLN A 34 -4.41 -5.51 13.73
CA GLN A 34 -5.30 -6.47 13.07
C GLN A 34 -6.58 -5.77 12.54
N ASP A 35 -7.24 -4.97 13.39
CA ASP A 35 -8.45 -4.24 13.02
C ASP A 35 -8.18 -3.23 11.91
N LEU A 36 -7.07 -2.47 12.00
CA LEU A 36 -6.63 -1.57 10.94
C LEU A 36 -6.37 -2.32 9.64
N THR A 37 -5.68 -3.47 9.69
CA THR A 37 -5.44 -4.29 8.50
C THR A 37 -6.76 -4.75 7.88
N GLY A 38 -7.74 -5.18 8.67
CA GLY A 38 -9.06 -5.61 8.16
C GLY A 38 -9.84 -4.46 7.50
N LEU A 39 -9.91 -3.32 8.19
CA LEU A 39 -10.60 -2.12 7.73
C LEU A 39 -10.01 -1.62 6.40
N TYR A 40 -8.70 -1.42 6.35
CA TYR A 40 -8.07 -0.89 5.15
C TYR A 40 -7.94 -1.91 4.03
N ARG A 41 -7.84 -3.22 4.31
CA ARG A 41 -7.92 -4.24 3.26
C ARG A 41 -9.25 -4.15 2.52
N SER A 42 -10.34 -3.96 3.25
CA SER A 42 -11.68 -3.79 2.66
C SER A 42 -11.72 -2.56 1.75
N ALA A 43 -11.16 -1.43 2.21
CA ALA A 43 -11.09 -0.20 1.42
C ALA A 43 -10.19 -0.33 0.17
N VAL A 44 -8.99 -0.90 0.30
CA VAL A 44 -8.06 -1.15 -0.80
C VAL A 44 -8.73 -2.02 -1.87
N THR A 45 -9.44 -3.07 -1.43
CA THR A 45 -10.12 -4.03 -2.31
C THR A 45 -11.34 -3.41 -3.00
N ALA A 46 -12.12 -2.59 -2.30
CA ALA A 46 -13.29 -1.91 -2.86
C ALA A 46 -12.94 -0.90 -3.96
N ALA A 47 -11.69 -0.41 -4.00
CA ALA A 47 -11.20 0.51 -5.01
C ALA A 47 -10.62 -0.19 -6.27
N LEU A 48 -10.47 -1.51 -6.26
CA LEU A 48 -9.95 -2.28 -7.39
C LEU A 48 -10.94 -2.31 -8.56
N ASP A 49 -10.40 -2.47 -9.76
CA ASP A 49 -11.15 -2.78 -10.97
C ASP A 49 -10.97 -4.26 -11.38
N GLY A 50 -11.59 -4.67 -12.49
CA GLY A 50 -11.46 -6.05 -13.00
C GLY A 50 -10.07 -6.43 -13.53
N ASN A 51 -9.11 -5.49 -13.56
CA ASN A 51 -7.76 -5.69 -14.08
C ASN A 51 -6.68 -5.64 -12.98
N THR A 52 -7.07 -5.40 -11.74
CA THR A 52 -6.16 -5.20 -10.60
C THR A 52 -6.43 -6.18 -9.48
N ASP A 53 -5.36 -6.70 -8.89
CA ASP A 53 -5.41 -7.71 -7.83
C ASP A 53 -4.46 -7.28 -6.69
N VAL A 54 -4.92 -7.33 -5.44
CA VAL A 54 -4.04 -7.13 -4.27
C VAL A 54 -3.17 -8.38 -4.08
N VAL A 55 -1.86 -8.21 -4.16
CA VAL A 55 -0.87 -9.28 -3.99
C VAL A 55 -0.49 -9.45 -2.53
N SER A 56 -0.27 -8.33 -1.85
CA SER A 56 0.06 -8.31 -0.43
C SER A 56 -0.45 -7.01 0.18
N PHE A 57 -0.81 -7.08 1.46
CA PHE A 57 -1.25 -5.92 2.21
C PHE A 57 -1.14 -6.21 3.70
N ALA A 58 -0.58 -5.28 4.46
CA ALA A 58 -0.54 -5.36 5.91
C ALA A 58 -0.47 -3.95 6.51
N CYS A 59 -1.02 -3.79 7.71
CA CYS A 59 -0.83 -2.61 8.54
C CYS A 59 -0.07 -2.99 9.81
N GLY A 60 0.86 -2.14 10.20
CA GLY A 60 1.39 -2.11 11.57
C GLY A 60 0.51 -1.18 12.42
N TYR A 61 1.14 -0.40 13.29
CA TYR A 61 0.44 0.56 14.16
C TYR A 61 -0.38 1.62 13.42
N SER A 62 0.28 2.43 12.60
CA SER A 62 -0.36 3.53 11.85
C SER A 62 0.12 3.61 10.41
N LEU A 63 0.95 2.67 9.97
CA LEU A 63 1.44 2.57 8.61
C LEU A 63 0.86 1.31 7.98
N CYS A 64 0.44 1.44 6.73
CA CYS A 64 0.02 0.32 5.91
C CYS A 64 0.84 0.31 4.63
N LEU A 65 1.20 -0.88 4.17
CA LEU A 65 1.81 -1.08 2.85
C LEU A 65 1.14 -2.21 2.10
N GLY A 66 1.21 -2.14 0.78
CA GLY A 66 0.69 -3.19 -0.06
C GLY A 66 1.24 -3.15 -1.47
N GLU A 67 0.98 -4.23 -2.18
CA GLU A 67 1.32 -4.41 -3.58
C GLU A 67 0.05 -4.78 -4.34
N ILE A 68 -0.20 -4.06 -5.43
CA ILE A 68 -1.25 -4.35 -6.39
C ILE A 68 -0.60 -4.72 -7.71
N ARG A 69 -1.13 -5.77 -8.32
CA ARG A 69 -0.74 -6.20 -9.65
C ARG A 69 -1.81 -5.81 -10.64
N SER A 70 -1.40 -5.30 -11.79
CA SER A 70 -2.30 -4.90 -12.85
C SER A 70 -1.95 -5.58 -14.18
N ARG A 71 -2.99 -5.93 -14.94
CA ARG A 71 -2.90 -6.43 -16.31
C ARG A 71 -3.02 -5.31 -17.35
N SER A 72 -3.19 -4.07 -16.90
CA SER A 72 -3.19 -2.87 -17.73
C SER A 72 -2.06 -1.94 -17.29
N GLU A 73 -1.56 -1.15 -18.24
CA GLU A 73 -0.47 -0.20 -17.99
C GLU A 73 -0.85 0.84 -16.91
N ASP A 74 -2.09 1.33 -16.97
CA ASP A 74 -2.57 2.38 -16.06
C ASP A 74 -3.37 1.87 -14.86
N GLY A 75 -3.59 0.56 -14.72
CA GLY A 75 -4.56 0.07 -13.73
C GLY A 75 -4.16 0.40 -12.29
N PHE A 76 -2.87 0.29 -11.95
CA PHE A 76 -2.40 0.72 -10.63
C PHE A 76 -2.50 2.24 -10.45
N SER A 77 -2.07 3.05 -11.43
CA SER A 77 -2.11 4.51 -11.31
C SER A 77 -3.55 5.03 -11.23
N ALA A 78 -4.50 4.37 -11.91
CA ALA A 78 -5.93 4.64 -11.82
C ALA A 78 -6.48 4.29 -10.43
N TRP A 79 -6.13 3.12 -9.89
CA TRP A 79 -6.45 2.74 -8.52
C TRP A 79 -5.87 3.72 -7.50
N ALA A 80 -4.60 4.11 -7.63
CA ALA A 80 -3.95 5.03 -6.70
C ALA A 80 -4.62 6.42 -6.70
N ARG A 81 -5.11 6.87 -7.86
CA ARG A 81 -5.89 8.12 -7.97
C ARG A 81 -7.31 8.00 -7.41
N SER A 82 -7.90 6.80 -7.33
CA SER A 82 -9.24 6.58 -6.79
C SER A 82 -9.22 6.28 -5.28
N PHE A 83 -8.14 5.67 -4.80
CA PHE A 83 -7.95 5.31 -3.40
C PHE A 83 -7.95 6.56 -2.50
N GLY A 84 -8.63 6.48 -1.36
CA GLY A 84 -8.83 7.62 -0.46
C GLY A 84 -9.97 8.55 -0.85
N LYS A 85 -10.65 8.32 -1.98
CA LYS A 85 -11.89 9.04 -2.34
C LYS A 85 -13.12 8.29 -1.80
N GLY A 86 -14.24 9.02 -1.67
CA GLY A 86 -15.52 8.45 -1.23
C GLY A 86 -15.50 8.00 0.24
N ASN A 87 -16.02 6.80 0.51
CA ASN A 87 -16.18 6.24 1.86
C ASN A 87 -14.91 5.53 2.39
N THR A 88 -13.74 5.86 1.85
CA THR A 88 -12.46 5.31 2.34
C THR A 88 -12.14 5.94 3.71
N PRO A 89 -11.76 5.15 4.73
CA PRO A 89 -11.25 5.71 5.98
C PRO A 89 -10.07 6.66 5.73
N PRO A 90 -9.84 7.70 6.57
CA PRO A 90 -8.86 8.74 6.29
C PRO A 90 -7.44 8.21 6.05
N VAL A 91 -6.88 8.53 4.89
CA VAL A 91 -5.51 8.19 4.50
C VAL A 91 -4.66 9.46 4.53
N TYR A 92 -3.53 9.39 5.24
CA TYR A 92 -2.55 10.46 5.33
C TYR A 92 -1.22 9.99 4.73
N ALA A 93 -0.42 10.91 4.21
CA ALA A 93 0.94 10.63 3.75
C ALA A 93 1.02 9.39 2.82
N PHE A 94 0.40 9.47 1.64
CA PHE A 94 0.35 8.39 0.66
C PHE A 94 1.49 8.48 -0.34
N ALA A 95 2.18 7.37 -0.58
CA ALA A 95 3.24 7.28 -1.58
C ALA A 95 3.17 5.96 -2.35
N THR A 96 3.55 6.01 -3.62
CA THR A 96 3.47 4.90 -4.54
C THR A 96 4.78 4.72 -5.32
N ALA A 97 4.99 3.53 -5.85
CA ALA A 97 6.06 3.23 -6.80
C ALA A 97 5.59 2.13 -7.76
N GLU A 98 5.85 2.32 -9.05
CA GLU A 98 5.36 1.46 -10.13
C GLU A 98 6.52 0.72 -10.82
N TYR A 99 6.27 -0.53 -11.20
CA TYR A 99 7.24 -1.44 -11.80
C TYR A 99 6.60 -2.21 -12.94
N THR A 100 7.29 -2.34 -14.06
CA THR A 100 6.92 -3.28 -15.13
C THR A 100 7.51 -4.65 -14.82
N LEU A 101 6.66 -5.68 -14.71
CA LEU A 101 7.07 -7.07 -14.48
C LEU A 101 7.29 -7.86 -15.79
N GLY A 102 7.03 -7.24 -16.94
CA GLY A 102 7.09 -7.84 -18.28
C GLY A 102 5.78 -8.51 -18.69
N ARG A 103 5.61 -8.83 -19.98
CA ARG A 103 4.38 -9.44 -20.55
C ARG A 103 3.09 -8.67 -20.21
N ASN A 104 3.14 -7.33 -20.25
CA ASN A 104 2.03 -6.43 -19.91
C ASN A 104 1.51 -6.60 -18.48
N LEU A 105 2.35 -7.10 -17.57
CA LEU A 105 2.07 -7.17 -16.15
C LEU A 105 2.79 -6.03 -15.45
N HIS A 106 2.04 -5.29 -14.64
CA HIS A 106 2.50 -4.12 -13.90
C HIS A 106 2.32 -4.40 -12.41
N SER A 107 3.23 -3.92 -11.58
CA SER A 107 3.13 -3.97 -10.13
C SER A 107 3.28 -2.57 -9.58
N GLY A 108 2.37 -2.18 -8.70
CA GLY A 108 2.49 -0.96 -7.95
C GLY A 108 2.54 -1.28 -6.46
N ARG A 109 3.54 -0.71 -5.79
CA ARG A 109 3.67 -0.76 -4.34
C ARG A 109 3.25 0.58 -3.77
N PHE A 110 2.62 0.53 -2.62
CA PHE A 110 2.17 1.73 -1.94
C PHE A 110 2.40 1.65 -0.45
N VAL A 111 2.53 2.82 0.17
CA VAL A 111 2.56 3.00 1.61
C VAL A 111 1.68 4.19 1.95
N PHE A 112 0.91 4.09 3.04
CA PHE A 112 0.23 5.22 3.63
C PHE A 112 0.23 5.18 5.14
N SER A 113 -0.06 6.33 5.74
CA SER A 113 -0.32 6.50 7.16
C SER A 113 -1.82 6.62 7.44
N THR A 114 -2.25 6.14 8.60
CA THR A 114 -3.58 6.39 9.19
C THR A 114 -3.51 7.44 10.30
N ASP A 115 -2.31 7.87 10.68
CA ASP A 115 -2.07 8.91 11.68
C ASP A 115 -2.18 10.31 11.04
N PRO A 116 -3.10 11.18 11.52
CA PRO A 116 -3.25 12.56 11.04
C PRO A 116 -2.03 13.45 11.32
N ALA A 117 -1.19 13.11 12.30
CA ALA A 117 0.05 13.83 12.58
C ALA A 117 1.19 13.45 11.63
N ALA A 118 0.97 12.49 10.71
CA ALA A 118 1.97 12.12 9.73
C ALA A 118 2.22 13.26 8.74
N ASN A 119 3.38 13.90 8.87
CA ASN A 119 3.90 14.81 7.86
C ASN A 119 4.11 14.03 6.55
N GLY A 120 3.51 14.51 5.46
CA GLY A 120 3.38 13.78 4.19
C GLY A 120 4.66 13.12 3.70
N ILE A 121 4.54 11.95 3.07
CA ILE A 121 5.62 11.38 2.27
C ILE A 121 5.69 12.24 0.99
N THR A 122 6.59 13.22 0.95
CA THR A 122 6.77 14.07 -0.22
C THR A 122 7.57 13.30 -1.27
N THR A 123 6.90 12.73 -2.26
CA THR A 123 7.58 12.31 -3.50
C THR A 123 7.77 13.56 -4.35
N GLN A 124 8.99 14.09 -4.41
CA GLN A 124 9.41 14.92 -5.54
C GLN A 124 9.78 14.02 -6.71
#